data_AF-N1VTC5-F1
#
_entry.id   AF-N1VTC5-F1
#
_cell.length_a   1.000
_cell.length_b   1.000
_cell.length_c   1.000
_cell.angle_alpha   90.00
_cell.angle_beta   90.00
_cell.angle_gamma   90.00
#
_symmetry.space_group_name_H-M   'P 1'
#
loop_
_entity.id
_entity.type
_entity.pdbx_description
1 polymer ?
#
loop_
_entity_poly.entity_id
_entity_poly.type
_entity_poly.pdbx_seq_one_letter_code
_entity_poly.pdbx_strand_id
1 'polypeptide(L)'
;MENYTFSNFATAALVFIGFAQFAFLFIQHRHNQIVLIEEFRKQFITTKYNLGVLVFLGRSPNEYYQILPKNEINKLKVLLSKSKMSSPTIWALDSAKSFFPFFSGVCLKILQGQLNIQDIYPLFGTELLRHSLPLKRLLENTRDENFTVSKKHMNIRSEIQAWLVYHEGIRRRSLIMLDLLWAEASRLEDLPPSDLISAADKKLETGRINRVRIFEEARRINRPLIPFKEYLLLDFLRHSEYRKFFFLKGLDRNRLALLDDVWTENLLKKYK
;
A
#
# COMPACT_ATOMS: atom_id res chain seq x y z
N MET A 1 -55.67 -26.85 -14.61
CA MET A 1 -54.70 -25.96 -15.29
C MET A 1 -54.30 -24.75 -14.44
N GLU A 2 -55.18 -24.22 -13.59
CA GLU A 2 -54.93 -23.00 -12.77
C GLU A 2 -53.84 -23.14 -11.69
N ASN A 3 -53.67 -24.33 -11.09
CA ASN A 3 -52.63 -24.53 -10.06
C ASN A 3 -51.20 -24.47 -10.62
N TYR A 4 -51.01 -24.87 -11.89
CA TYR A 4 -49.70 -24.81 -12.55
C TYR A 4 -49.32 -23.37 -12.93
N THR A 5 -50.29 -22.56 -13.39
CA THR A 5 -50.04 -21.15 -13.70
C THR A 5 -49.76 -20.34 -12.43
N PHE A 6 -50.47 -20.60 -11.33
CA PHE A 6 -50.21 -19.96 -10.04
C PHE A 6 -48.85 -20.37 -9.44
N SER A 7 -48.51 -21.65 -9.47
CA SER A 7 -47.21 -22.15 -8.97
C SER A 7 -46.02 -21.60 -9.79
N ASN A 8 -46.16 -21.50 -11.11
CA ASN A 8 -45.14 -20.92 -11.99
C ASN A 8 -44.96 -19.41 -11.71
N PHE A 9 -46.06 -18.68 -11.51
CA PHE A 9 -46.00 -17.26 -11.16
C PHE A 9 -45.36 -17.03 -9.79
N ALA A 10 -45.72 -17.83 -8.79
CA ALA A 10 -45.12 -17.77 -7.45
C ALA A 10 -43.62 -18.09 -7.47
N THR A 11 -43.20 -19.08 -8.26
CA THR A 11 -41.78 -19.43 -8.43
C THR A 11 -40.99 -18.31 -9.12
N ALA A 12 -41.54 -17.72 -10.18
CA ALA A 12 -40.93 -16.59 -10.87
C ALA A 12 -40.80 -15.37 -9.93
N ALA A 13 -41.83 -15.10 -9.13
CA ALA A 13 -41.81 -14.02 -8.14
C ALA A 13 -40.75 -14.25 -7.05
N LEU A 14 -40.59 -15.48 -6.56
CA LEU A 14 -39.55 -15.82 -5.57
C LEU A 14 -38.13 -15.63 -6.13
N VAL A 15 -37.89 -16.08 -7.37
CA VAL A 15 -36.60 -15.86 -8.05
C VAL A 15 -36.33 -14.36 -8.21
N PHE A 16 -37.34 -13.59 -8.60
CA PHE A 16 -37.23 -12.14 -8.74
C PHE A 16 -36.92 -11.45 -7.40
N ILE A 17 -37.62 -11.82 -6.32
CA ILE A 17 -37.36 -11.31 -4.96
C ILE A 17 -35.93 -11.66 -4.52
N GLY A 18 -35.48 -12.90 -4.77
CA GLY A 18 -34.11 -13.32 -4.46
C GLY A 18 -33.06 -12.50 -5.22
N PHE A 19 -33.27 -12.24 -6.51
CA PHE A 19 -32.39 -11.39 -7.31
C PHE A 19 -32.40 -9.93 -6.81
N ALA A 20 -33.56 -9.40 -6.46
CA ALA A 20 -33.70 -8.06 -5.91
C ALA A 20 -32.98 -7.92 -4.55
N GLN A 21 -33.09 -8.91 -3.66
CA GLN A 21 -32.36 -8.96 -2.40
C GLN A 21 -30.84 -8.98 -2.62
N PHE A 22 -30.36 -9.81 -3.55
CA PHE A 22 -28.95 -9.86 -3.91
C PHE A 22 -28.45 -8.51 -4.45
N ALA A 23 -29.21 -7.88 -5.36
CA ALA A 23 -28.88 -6.57 -5.89
C ALA A 23 -28.86 -5.49 -4.80
N PHE A 24 -29.82 -5.51 -3.87
CA PHE A 24 -29.86 -4.58 -2.74
C PHE A 24 -28.64 -4.72 -1.83
N LEU A 25 -28.24 -5.96 -1.49
CA LEU A 25 -27.03 -6.22 -0.71
C LEU A 25 -25.77 -5.71 -1.42
N PHE A 26 -25.68 -5.88 -2.74
CA PHE A 26 -24.56 -5.37 -3.54
C PHE A 26 -24.50 -3.83 -3.52
N ILE A 27 -25.64 -3.16 -3.68
CA ILE A 27 -25.75 -1.70 -3.61
C ILE A 27 -25.35 -1.21 -2.22
N GLN A 28 -25.88 -1.83 -1.16
CA GLN A 28 -25.55 -1.48 0.22
C GLN A 28 -24.05 -1.67 0.49
N HIS A 29 -23.45 -2.74 -0.01
CA HIS A 29 -22.01 -2.98 0.11
C HIS A 29 -21.19 -1.89 -0.60
N ARG A 30 -21.55 -1.51 -1.83
CA ARG A 30 -20.89 -0.41 -2.55
C ARG A 30 -21.07 0.94 -1.85
N HIS A 31 -22.24 1.20 -1.28
CA HIS A 31 -22.48 2.43 -0.52
C HIS A 31 -21.57 2.49 0.72
N ASN A 32 -21.49 1.41 1.49
CA ASN A 32 -20.60 1.31 2.65
C ASN A 32 -19.12 1.49 2.26
N GLN A 33 -18.71 0.95 1.11
CA GLN A 33 -17.36 1.16 0.57
C GLN A 33 -17.07 2.64 0.32
N ILE A 34 -17.99 3.36 -0.33
CA ILE A 34 -17.82 4.78 -0.62
C ILE A 34 -17.69 5.61 0.66
N VAL A 35 -18.55 5.34 1.65
CA VAL A 35 -18.50 6.01 2.96
C VAL A 35 -17.14 5.78 3.63
N LEU A 36 -16.66 4.53 3.68
CA LEU A 36 -15.36 4.20 4.26
C LEU A 36 -14.20 4.89 3.53
N ILE A 37 -14.24 4.96 2.20
CA ILE A 37 -13.20 5.65 1.41
C ILE A 37 -13.15 7.14 1.76
N GLU A 38 -14.31 7.78 1.90
CA GLU A 38 -14.38 9.20 2.25
C GLU A 38 -13.90 9.47 3.69
N GLU A 39 -14.19 8.56 4.63
CA GLU A 39 -13.62 8.61 5.98
C GLU A 39 -12.09 8.52 5.96
N PHE A 40 -11.54 7.54 5.23
CA PHE A 40 -10.09 7.39 5.09
C PHE A 40 -9.47 8.57 4.36
N ARG A 41 -10.17 9.18 3.40
CA ARG A 41 -9.71 10.39 2.72
C ARG A 41 -9.56 11.56 3.69
N LYS A 42 -10.57 11.81 4.52
CA LYS A 42 -10.52 12.87 5.54
C LYS A 42 -9.38 12.62 6.55
N GLN A 43 -9.22 11.38 7.00
CA GLN A 43 -8.12 11.00 7.89
C GLN A 43 -6.74 11.10 7.23
N PHE A 44 -6.61 10.80 5.94
CA PHE A 44 -5.34 10.92 5.24
C PHE A 44 -4.87 12.37 5.15
N ILE A 45 -5.78 13.31 4.91
CA ILE A 45 -5.47 14.75 4.86
C ILE A 45 -4.85 15.20 6.19
N THR A 46 -5.42 14.79 7.32
CA THR A 46 -4.88 15.15 8.64
C THR A 46 -3.57 14.43 8.96
N THR A 47 -3.34 13.26 8.38
CA THR A 47 -2.16 12.43 8.64
C THR A 47 -1.03 12.65 7.62
N LYS A 48 -1.26 13.42 6.54
CA LYS A 48 -0.27 13.66 5.48
C LYS A 48 1.02 14.30 6.00
N TYR A 49 0.92 15.19 6.99
CA TYR A 49 2.10 15.77 7.63
C TYR A 49 2.96 14.70 8.33
N ASN A 50 2.32 13.79 9.07
CA ASN A 50 2.99 12.69 9.77
C ASN A 50 3.67 11.73 8.80
N LEU A 51 3.03 11.44 7.65
CA LEU A 51 3.68 10.72 6.56
C LEU A 51 4.96 11.45 6.10
N GLY A 52 4.87 12.76 5.87
CA GLY A 52 6.03 13.58 5.50
C GLY A 52 7.18 13.53 6.50
N VAL A 53 6.87 13.54 7.79
CA VAL A 53 7.85 13.37 8.88
C VAL A 53 8.52 12.00 8.83
N LEU A 54 7.75 10.93 8.63
CA LEU A 54 8.29 9.57 8.51
C LEU A 54 9.15 9.40 7.26
N VAL A 55 8.76 10.01 6.14
CA VAL A 55 9.56 10.00 4.91
C VAL A 55 10.88 10.75 5.11
N PHE A 56 10.84 11.92 5.75
CA PHE A 56 12.05 12.64 6.15
C PHE A 56 12.96 11.72 6.96
N LEU A 57 12.41 11.06 7.98
CA LEU A 57 13.16 10.15 8.85
C LEU A 57 13.71 8.93 8.12
N GLY A 58 12.99 8.33 7.17
CA GLY A 58 13.41 7.16 6.39
C GLY A 58 14.40 7.45 5.25
N ARG A 59 14.61 8.73 4.91
CA ARG A 59 15.53 9.19 3.85
C ARG A 59 16.89 9.63 4.38
N SER A 60 17.85 9.79 3.47
CA SER A 60 19.16 10.33 3.79
C SER A 60 19.04 11.85 3.93
N PRO A 61 19.92 12.50 4.70
CA PRO A 61 19.81 13.94 4.96
C PRO A 61 19.87 14.82 3.69
N ASN A 62 20.44 14.30 2.60
CA ASN A 62 20.72 15.03 1.36
C ASN A 62 19.85 14.58 0.17
N GLU A 63 18.89 13.67 0.37
CA GLU A 63 18.01 13.22 -0.71
C GLU A 63 17.02 14.32 -1.15
N TYR A 64 16.90 14.48 -2.47
CA TYR A 64 16.16 15.56 -3.14
C TYR A 64 14.63 15.49 -2.96
N TYR A 65 14.02 14.29 -2.98
CA TYR A 65 12.56 14.15 -2.98
C TYR A 65 11.95 14.14 -1.57
N GLN A 66 11.03 15.06 -1.31
CA GLN A 66 10.32 15.19 -0.03
C GLN A 66 8.84 15.51 -0.27
N ILE A 67 7.97 15.01 0.61
CA ILE A 67 6.53 15.31 0.61
C ILE A 67 6.27 16.71 1.16
N LEU A 68 7.06 17.11 2.16
CA LEU A 68 6.87 18.36 2.89
C LEU A 68 7.53 19.53 2.16
N PRO A 69 6.97 20.76 2.29
CA PRO A 69 7.61 21.95 1.75
C PRO A 69 8.94 22.24 2.47
N LYS A 70 9.85 22.96 1.80
CA LYS A 70 11.19 23.31 2.29
C LYS A 70 11.20 23.88 3.70
N ASN A 71 10.22 24.73 4.03
CA ASN A 71 10.10 25.37 5.34
C ASN A 71 9.88 24.35 6.46
N GLU A 72 9.02 23.34 6.23
CA GLU A 72 8.75 22.28 7.19
C GLU A 72 9.95 21.33 7.34
N ILE A 73 10.64 21.02 6.24
CA ILE A 73 11.89 20.24 6.29
C ILE A 73 12.95 20.96 7.12
N ASN A 74 13.08 22.27 6.96
CA ASN A 74 14.02 23.05 7.76
C ASN A 74 13.66 23.02 9.25
N LYS A 75 12.37 23.09 9.60
CA LYS A 75 11.91 22.88 10.99
C LYS A 75 12.30 21.49 11.50
N LEU A 76 12.10 20.44 10.71
CA LEU A 76 12.50 19.07 11.08
C LEU A 76 14.01 18.94 11.26
N LYS A 77 14.83 19.59 10.42
CA LYS A 77 16.29 19.64 10.58
C LYS A 77 16.70 20.31 11.90
N VAL A 78 16.00 21.38 12.30
CA VAL A 78 16.23 22.05 13.59
C VAL A 78 15.79 21.16 14.77
N LEU A 79 14.67 20.45 14.66
CA LEU A 79 14.24 19.49 15.69
C LEU A 79 15.23 18.33 15.81
N LEU A 80 15.70 17.81 14.69
CA LEU A 80 16.74 16.78 14.64
C LEU A 80 18.05 17.27 15.29
N SER A 81 18.49 18.51 15.02
CA SER A 81 19.73 19.03 15.62
C SER A 81 19.60 19.19 17.14
N LYS A 82 18.41 19.57 17.63
CA LYS A 82 18.08 19.70 19.06
C LYS A 82 17.83 18.36 19.76
N SER A 83 17.59 17.27 19.03
CA SER A 83 17.36 15.94 19.63
C SER A 83 18.57 15.49 20.45
N LYS A 84 18.29 15.01 21.67
CA LYS A 84 19.27 14.42 22.58
C LYS A 84 19.17 12.90 22.49
N MET A 85 20.31 12.21 22.54
CA MET A 85 20.34 10.74 22.51
C MET A 85 19.76 10.08 23.77
N SER A 86 19.61 10.85 24.85
CA SER A 86 19.15 10.37 26.17
C SER A 86 17.64 10.51 26.39
N SER A 87 16.88 11.04 25.43
CA SER A 87 15.45 11.31 25.58
C SER A 87 14.67 10.88 24.34
N PRO A 88 13.47 10.28 24.49
CA PRO A 88 12.68 9.83 23.36
C PRO A 88 12.25 11.01 22.48
N THR A 89 12.21 10.77 21.18
CA THR A 89 11.87 11.78 20.19
C THR A 89 10.37 11.80 19.95
N ILE A 90 9.63 12.51 20.82
CA ILE A 90 8.17 12.52 20.89
C ILE A 90 7.53 12.80 19.53
N TRP A 91 7.97 13.85 18.83
CA TRP A 91 7.40 14.21 17.51
C TRP A 91 7.53 13.08 16.47
N ALA A 92 8.65 12.35 16.48
CA ALA A 92 8.89 11.26 15.55
C ALA A 92 8.01 10.03 15.89
N LEU A 93 7.92 9.70 17.19
CA LEU A 93 7.07 8.63 17.67
C LEU A 93 5.59 8.92 17.47
N ASP A 94 5.13 10.14 17.67
CA ASP A 94 3.73 10.52 17.47
C ASP A 94 3.35 10.48 15.99
N SER A 95 4.25 10.89 15.09
CA SER A 95 4.03 10.69 13.65
C SER A 95 3.91 9.20 13.28
N ALA A 96 4.73 8.32 13.89
CA ALA A 96 4.63 6.88 13.68
C ALA A 96 3.32 6.30 14.23
N LYS A 97 2.94 6.68 15.46
CA LYS A 97 1.68 6.29 16.13
C LYS A 97 0.44 6.83 15.44
N SER A 98 0.55 7.89 14.66
CA SER A 98 -0.56 8.41 13.87
C SER A 98 -0.67 7.70 12.53
N PHE A 99 0.41 7.66 11.75
CA PHE A 99 0.37 7.17 10.37
C PHE A 99 0.28 5.64 10.24
N PHE A 100 1.10 4.87 10.98
CA PHE A 100 1.13 3.42 10.79
C PHE A 100 -0.18 2.73 11.22
N PRO A 101 -0.84 3.12 12.33
CA PRO A 101 -2.15 2.57 12.66
C PRO A 101 -3.22 2.92 11.62
N PHE A 102 -3.24 4.16 11.10
CA PHE A 102 -4.12 4.55 10.00
C PHE A 102 -3.89 3.66 8.77
N PHE A 103 -2.63 3.55 8.33
CA PHE A 103 -2.25 2.78 7.15
C PHE A 103 -2.52 1.28 7.31
N SER A 104 -2.28 0.75 8.51
CA SER A 104 -2.64 -0.61 8.89
C SER A 104 -4.15 -0.83 8.95
N GLY A 105 -4.93 0.18 9.34
CA GLY A 105 -6.39 0.14 9.37
C GLY A 105 -6.99 0.04 7.97
N VAL A 106 -6.48 0.82 7.03
CA VAL A 106 -6.83 0.71 5.60
C VAL A 106 -6.54 -0.71 5.09
N CYS A 107 -5.34 -1.22 5.34
CA CYS A 107 -4.96 -2.58 4.96
C CYS A 107 -5.93 -3.62 5.53
N LEU A 108 -6.27 -3.52 6.83
CA LEU A 108 -7.21 -4.43 7.48
C LEU A 108 -8.54 -4.50 6.74
N LYS A 109 -9.09 -3.36 6.31
CA LYS A 109 -10.36 -3.29 5.59
C LYS A 109 -10.27 -3.94 4.20
N ILE A 110 -9.13 -3.84 3.53
CA ILE A 110 -8.89 -4.55 2.26
C ILE A 110 -8.80 -6.06 2.48
N LEU A 111 -8.05 -6.50 3.51
CA LEU A 111 -7.90 -7.91 3.87
C LEU A 111 -9.25 -8.54 4.25
N GLN A 112 -10.13 -7.77 4.91
CA GLN A 112 -11.51 -8.16 5.24
C GLN A 112 -12.47 -8.17 4.04
N GLY A 113 -12.03 -7.68 2.87
CA GLY A 113 -12.90 -7.51 1.70
C GLY A 113 -13.91 -6.39 1.82
N GLN A 114 -13.80 -5.53 2.84
CA GLN A 114 -14.63 -4.35 3.01
C GLN A 114 -14.20 -3.22 2.08
N LEU A 115 -12.96 -3.22 1.59
CA LEU A 115 -12.45 -2.27 0.60
C LEU A 115 -11.72 -3.00 -0.54
N ASN A 116 -11.72 -2.36 -1.71
CA ASN A 116 -10.88 -2.77 -2.84
C ASN A 116 -9.64 -1.88 -2.91
N ILE A 117 -8.51 -2.50 -3.26
CA ILE A 117 -7.23 -1.78 -3.47
C ILE A 117 -7.33 -0.73 -4.59
N GLN A 118 -8.10 -1.03 -5.63
CA GLN A 118 -8.34 -0.13 -6.77
C GLN A 118 -9.05 1.15 -6.36
N ASP A 119 -10.01 1.06 -5.45
CA ASP A 119 -10.80 2.22 -4.99
C ASP A 119 -10.01 3.11 -4.03
N ILE A 120 -9.07 2.53 -3.26
CA ILE A 120 -8.27 3.27 -2.26
C ILE A 120 -6.94 3.78 -2.81
N TYR A 121 -6.38 3.14 -3.86
CA TYR A 121 -5.11 3.54 -4.45
C TYR A 121 -5.04 5.04 -4.81
N PRO A 122 -6.09 5.66 -5.41
CA PRO A 122 -6.09 7.10 -5.70
C PRO A 122 -5.90 8.01 -4.49
N LEU A 123 -6.19 7.53 -3.27
CA LEU A 123 -5.97 8.29 -2.05
C LEU A 123 -4.47 8.53 -1.79
N PHE A 124 -3.65 7.52 -2.07
CA PHE A 124 -2.21 7.55 -1.83
C PHE A 124 -1.42 7.96 -3.08
N GLY A 125 -1.85 7.43 -4.22
CA GLY A 125 -1.27 7.64 -5.54
C GLY A 125 0.20 7.25 -5.64
N THR A 126 0.82 7.75 -6.70
CA THR A 126 2.26 7.59 -6.95
C THR A 126 3.11 8.39 -5.97
N GLU A 127 2.55 9.42 -5.32
CA GLU A 127 3.24 10.22 -4.29
C GLU A 127 3.74 9.31 -3.17
N LEU A 128 2.86 8.53 -2.53
CA LEU A 128 3.28 7.63 -1.45
C LEU A 128 4.26 6.55 -1.95
N LEU A 129 4.04 5.99 -3.13
CA LEU A 129 4.86 4.91 -3.67
C LEU A 129 6.30 5.32 -3.95
N ARG A 130 6.53 6.56 -4.42
CA ARG A 130 7.87 7.16 -4.55
C ARG A 130 8.60 7.29 -3.21
N HIS A 131 7.88 7.18 -2.10
CA HIS A 131 8.42 7.18 -0.74
C HIS A 131 8.27 5.82 -0.03
N SER A 132 7.94 4.75 -0.76
CA SER A 132 7.78 3.41 -0.20
C SER A 132 9.07 2.84 0.38
N LEU A 133 10.24 3.08 -0.23
CA LEU A 133 11.53 2.62 0.30
C LEU A 133 11.87 3.25 1.66
N PRO A 134 11.80 4.59 1.84
CA PRO A 134 11.92 5.22 3.17
C PRO A 134 11.00 4.62 4.23
N LEU A 135 9.72 4.38 3.88
CA LEU A 135 8.76 3.76 4.80
C LEU A 135 9.13 2.31 5.11
N LYS A 136 9.54 1.55 4.08
CA LYS A 136 9.99 0.17 4.22
C LYS A 136 11.20 0.06 5.13
N ARG A 137 12.15 1.00 5.07
CA ARG A 137 13.30 1.07 6.01
C ARG A 137 12.90 1.32 7.46
N LEU A 138 11.80 2.02 7.70
CA LEU A 138 11.27 2.17 9.06
C LEU A 138 10.53 0.91 9.53
N LEU A 139 9.87 0.22 8.61
CA LEU A 139 9.08 -0.99 8.88
C LEU A 139 9.92 -2.27 8.97
N GLU A 140 11.00 -2.35 8.22
CA GLU A 140 11.94 -3.47 8.20
C GLU A 140 13.14 -3.11 9.08
N ASN A 141 13.51 -4.03 9.97
CA ASN A 141 14.70 -3.89 10.81
C ASN A 141 15.97 -4.25 10.02
N THR A 142 16.05 -3.81 8.77
CA THR A 142 17.21 -4.01 7.91
C THR A 142 18.16 -2.85 8.14
N ARG A 143 19.26 -3.14 8.84
CA ARG A 143 20.42 -2.27 8.88
C ARG A 143 21.16 -2.41 7.54
N ASP A 144 20.62 -1.83 6.47
CA ASP A 144 21.37 -1.76 5.22
C ASP A 144 22.62 -0.89 5.46
N GLU A 145 23.78 -1.53 5.43
CA GLU A 145 25.08 -0.96 5.79
C GLU A 145 25.57 0.14 4.82
N ASN A 146 24.94 0.25 3.64
CA ASN A 146 25.36 1.15 2.57
C ASN A 146 24.69 2.53 2.61
N PHE A 147 23.99 2.88 3.69
CA PHE A 147 23.23 4.13 3.77
C PHE A 147 23.87 5.12 4.75
N THR A 148 24.47 6.19 4.21
CA THR A 148 25.14 7.22 5.01
C THR A 148 24.12 8.13 5.70
N VAL A 149 23.88 7.86 6.97
CA VAL A 149 22.94 8.65 7.79
C VAL A 149 23.62 9.11 9.07
N SER A 150 23.28 10.32 9.52
CA SER A 150 23.76 10.82 10.80
C SER A 150 23.33 9.90 11.95
N LYS A 151 24.20 9.77 12.96
CA LYS A 151 23.94 8.96 14.16
C LYS A 151 22.64 9.35 14.86
N LYS A 152 22.28 10.64 14.85
CA LYS A 152 21.01 11.14 15.40
C LYS A 152 19.79 10.58 14.67
N HIS A 153 19.82 10.56 13.34
CA HIS A 153 18.73 9.98 12.56
C HIS A 153 18.59 8.47 12.83
N MET A 154 19.72 7.75 12.90
CA MET A 154 19.72 6.32 13.17
C MET A 154 19.12 6.00 14.55
N ASN A 155 19.42 6.81 15.56
CA ASN A 155 18.79 6.68 16.87
C ASN A 155 17.27 6.88 16.79
N ILE A 156 16.79 7.95 16.17
CA ILE A 156 15.34 8.20 16.04
C ILE A 156 14.64 7.09 15.25
N ARG A 157 15.29 6.58 14.19
CA ARG A 157 14.78 5.40 13.45
C ARG A 157 14.68 4.18 14.34
N SER A 158 15.71 3.93 15.15
CA SER A 158 15.71 2.78 16.06
C SER A 158 14.60 2.88 17.10
N GLU A 159 14.23 4.09 17.55
CA GLU A 159 13.08 4.30 18.44
C GLU A 159 11.76 3.94 17.75
N ILE A 160 11.55 4.40 16.51
CA ILE A 160 10.36 4.06 15.71
C ILE A 160 10.31 2.56 15.42
N GLN A 161 11.43 1.97 15.02
CA GLN A 161 11.55 0.53 14.75
C GLN A 161 11.26 -0.28 16.01
N ALA A 162 11.80 0.12 17.17
CA ALA A 162 11.50 -0.53 18.44
C ALA A 162 10.00 -0.48 18.74
N TRP A 163 9.35 0.67 18.56
CA TRP A 163 7.90 0.78 18.71
C TRP A 163 7.14 -0.15 17.75
N LEU A 164 7.56 -0.24 16.49
CA LEU A 164 6.97 -1.14 15.48
C LEU A 164 7.22 -2.62 15.76
N VAL A 165 8.31 -2.98 16.45
CA VAL A 165 8.55 -4.35 16.93
C VAL A 165 7.52 -4.74 17.97
N TYR A 166 7.21 -3.84 18.92
CA TYR A 166 6.13 -4.08 19.89
C TYR A 166 4.73 -4.12 19.26
N HIS A 167 4.54 -3.50 18.08
CA HIS A 167 3.27 -3.43 17.36
C HIS A 167 3.34 -4.21 16.03
N GLU A 168 3.77 -5.47 16.11
CA GLU A 168 4.08 -6.30 14.95
C GLU A 168 2.91 -6.43 13.95
N GLY A 169 1.67 -6.51 14.44
CA GLY A 169 0.48 -6.57 13.57
C GLY A 169 0.26 -5.31 12.74
N ILE A 170 0.63 -4.13 13.26
CA ILE A 170 0.59 -2.87 12.51
C ILE A 170 1.68 -2.91 11.45
N ARG A 171 2.91 -3.27 11.85
CA ARG A 171 4.07 -3.36 10.96
C ARG A 171 3.82 -4.28 9.77
N ARG A 172 3.33 -5.52 10.01
CA ARG A 172 3.04 -6.49 8.94
C ARG A 172 1.99 -5.98 7.96
N ARG A 173 0.87 -5.44 8.46
CA ARG A 173 -0.20 -4.88 7.61
C ARG A 173 0.27 -3.66 6.82
N SER A 174 1.11 -2.79 7.40
CA SER A 174 1.73 -1.69 6.65
C SER A 174 2.62 -2.18 5.52
N LEU A 175 3.42 -3.24 5.73
CA LEU A 175 4.23 -3.84 4.66
C LEU A 175 3.36 -4.44 3.55
N ILE A 176 2.32 -5.19 3.92
CA ILE A 176 1.33 -5.74 2.97
C ILE A 176 0.70 -4.63 2.14
N MET A 177 0.31 -3.52 2.78
CA MET A 177 -0.30 -2.39 2.09
C MET A 177 0.64 -1.77 1.05
N LEU A 178 1.94 -1.62 1.37
CA LEU A 178 2.93 -1.17 0.38
C LEU A 178 3.00 -2.13 -0.81
N ASP A 179 3.04 -3.43 -0.57
CA ASP A 179 3.09 -4.44 -1.63
C ASP A 179 1.84 -4.39 -2.53
N LEU A 180 0.65 -4.23 -1.93
CA LEU A 180 -0.62 -4.09 -2.66
C LEU A 180 -0.68 -2.80 -3.49
N LEU A 181 -0.22 -1.67 -2.95
CA LEU A 181 -0.17 -0.41 -3.70
C LEU A 181 0.80 -0.50 -4.90
N TRP A 182 1.95 -1.16 -4.72
CA TRP A 182 2.88 -1.42 -5.82
C TRP A 182 2.27 -2.30 -6.91
N ALA A 183 1.49 -3.32 -6.53
CA ALA A 183 0.76 -4.16 -7.47
C ALA A 183 -0.29 -3.38 -8.27
N GLU A 184 -1.04 -2.48 -7.61
CA GLU A 184 -2.02 -1.64 -8.29
C GLU A 184 -1.36 -0.61 -9.23
N ALA A 185 -0.28 0.04 -8.79
CA ALA A 185 0.46 0.97 -9.65
C ALA A 185 1.09 0.28 -10.86
N SER A 186 1.58 -0.96 -10.71
CA SER A 186 2.11 -1.76 -11.81
C SER A 186 1.00 -2.16 -12.80
N ARG A 187 -0.20 -2.46 -12.29
CA ARG A 187 -1.38 -2.78 -13.12
C ARG A 187 -1.85 -1.58 -13.93
N LEU A 188 -1.76 -0.37 -13.36
CA LEU A 188 -2.12 0.88 -14.01
C LEU A 188 -1.00 1.46 -14.88
N GLU A 189 0.21 0.92 -14.80
CA GLU A 189 1.41 1.47 -15.47
C GLU A 189 1.70 2.93 -15.07
N ASP A 190 1.34 3.28 -13.82
CA ASP A 190 1.45 4.65 -13.27
C ASP A 190 2.88 5.05 -12.86
N LEU A 191 3.81 4.11 -12.86
CA LEU A 191 5.20 4.31 -12.43
C LEU A 191 6.16 4.25 -13.63
N PRO A 192 7.31 4.93 -13.55
CA PRO A 192 8.34 4.84 -14.59
C PRO A 192 8.76 3.38 -14.86
N PRO A 193 9.05 3.01 -16.12
CA PRO A 193 9.49 1.65 -16.46
C PRO A 193 10.70 1.20 -15.64
N SER A 194 11.68 2.07 -15.43
CA SER A 194 12.85 1.80 -14.57
C SER A 194 12.49 1.46 -13.11
N ASP A 195 11.51 2.15 -12.51
CA ASP A 195 11.02 1.85 -11.15
C ASP A 195 10.31 0.49 -11.10
N LEU A 196 9.51 0.18 -12.14
CA LEU A 196 8.81 -1.11 -12.27
C LEU A 196 9.80 -2.27 -12.43
N ILE A 197 10.85 -2.09 -13.26
CA ILE A 197 11.93 -3.07 -13.45
C ILE A 197 12.63 -3.33 -12.11
N SER A 198 13.11 -2.27 -11.44
CA SER A 198 13.79 -2.36 -10.15
C SER A 198 12.95 -3.07 -9.09
N ALA A 199 11.66 -2.75 -9.01
CA ALA A 199 10.74 -3.41 -8.09
C ALA A 199 10.51 -4.88 -8.43
N ALA A 200 10.35 -5.21 -9.72
CA ALA A 200 10.14 -6.58 -10.19
C ALA A 200 11.37 -7.46 -9.96
N ASP A 201 12.57 -6.93 -10.21
CA ASP A 201 13.84 -7.59 -9.92
C ASP A 201 13.96 -7.91 -8.43
N LYS A 202 13.65 -6.95 -7.55
CA LYS A 202 13.69 -7.21 -6.10
C LYS A 202 12.64 -8.24 -5.66
N LYS A 203 11.54 -8.35 -6.39
CA LYS A 203 10.47 -9.33 -6.13
C LYS A 203 10.80 -10.74 -6.64
N LEU A 204 11.86 -10.95 -7.41
CA LEU A 204 12.39 -12.29 -7.66
C LEU A 204 12.81 -12.99 -6.35
N GLU A 205 13.43 -12.23 -5.44
CA GLU A 205 13.84 -12.72 -4.12
C GLU A 205 12.70 -12.66 -3.10
N THR A 206 11.97 -11.54 -3.08
CA THR A 206 11.03 -11.22 -1.99
C THR A 206 9.58 -11.60 -2.27
N GLY A 207 9.20 -11.88 -3.53
CA GLY A 207 7.82 -12.09 -3.93
C GLY A 207 7.15 -13.27 -3.22
N ARG A 208 7.87 -14.38 -3.03
CA ARG A 208 7.33 -15.54 -2.27
C ARG A 208 7.05 -15.17 -0.82
N ILE A 209 7.95 -14.43 -0.17
CA ILE A 209 7.82 -14.00 1.23
C ILE A 209 6.61 -13.06 1.38
N ASN A 210 6.47 -12.09 0.46
CA ASN A 210 5.35 -11.15 0.47
C ASN A 210 4.00 -11.86 0.30
N ARG A 211 3.92 -12.84 -0.61
CA ARG A 211 2.73 -13.66 -0.80
C ARG A 211 2.36 -14.45 0.46
N VAL A 212 3.31 -15.15 1.06
CA VAL A 212 3.08 -15.89 2.32
C VAL A 212 2.60 -14.95 3.42
N ARG A 213 3.22 -13.77 3.56
CA ARG A 213 2.82 -12.75 4.53
C ARG A 213 1.37 -12.31 4.36
N ILE A 214 0.91 -12.04 3.13
CA ILE A 214 -0.49 -11.68 2.87
C ILE A 214 -1.43 -12.83 3.23
N PHE A 215 -1.09 -14.04 2.78
CA PHE A 215 -1.91 -15.22 3.00
C PHE A 215 -2.13 -15.48 4.50
N GLU A 216 -1.05 -15.48 5.29
CA GLU A 216 -1.12 -15.71 6.74
C GLU A 216 -1.91 -14.62 7.47
N GLU A 217 -1.70 -13.34 7.13
CA GLU A 217 -2.39 -12.24 7.79
C GLU A 217 -3.89 -12.23 7.42
N ALA A 218 -4.22 -12.44 6.15
CA ALA A 218 -5.61 -12.55 5.71
C ALA A 218 -6.34 -13.74 6.36
N ARG A 219 -5.68 -14.90 6.47
CA ARG A 219 -6.21 -16.08 7.16
C ARG A 219 -6.44 -15.83 8.64
N ARG A 220 -5.54 -15.11 9.30
CA ARG A 220 -5.67 -14.73 10.71
C ARG A 220 -6.89 -13.82 10.94
N ILE A 221 -7.16 -12.91 10.02
CA ILE A 221 -8.25 -11.93 10.14
C ILE A 221 -9.61 -12.55 9.81
N ASN A 222 -9.70 -13.33 8.74
CA ASN A 222 -11.00 -13.70 8.17
C ASN A 222 -11.62 -14.97 8.76
N ARG A 223 -10.87 -15.76 9.56
CA ARG A 223 -11.29 -17.11 10.01
C ARG A 223 -11.60 -18.02 8.78
N PRO A 224 -11.80 -19.35 8.90
CA PRO A 224 -11.92 -20.24 7.72
C PRO A 224 -13.17 -20.01 6.83
N LEU A 225 -14.00 -18.99 7.12
CA LEU A 225 -15.29 -18.77 6.46
C LEU A 225 -15.18 -18.06 5.10
N ILE A 226 -14.05 -17.43 4.77
CA ILE A 226 -13.86 -16.69 3.49
C ILE A 226 -12.56 -17.12 2.79
N PRO A 227 -12.45 -18.36 2.30
CA PRO A 227 -11.19 -18.91 1.77
C PRO A 227 -10.72 -18.23 0.48
N PHE A 228 -11.61 -17.57 -0.27
CA PHE A 228 -11.28 -17.08 -1.62
C PHE A 228 -10.53 -15.74 -1.63
N LYS A 229 -10.66 -14.91 -0.59
CA LYS A 229 -10.07 -13.55 -0.60
C LYS A 229 -8.55 -13.59 -0.56
N GLU A 230 -7.99 -14.52 0.21
CA GLU A 230 -6.55 -14.78 0.29
C GLU A 230 -5.96 -15.06 -1.09
N TYR A 231 -6.57 -15.96 -1.86
CA TYR A 231 -6.13 -16.31 -3.21
C TYR A 231 -6.24 -15.13 -4.18
N LEU A 232 -7.31 -14.34 -4.10
CA LEU A 232 -7.47 -13.15 -4.93
C LEU A 232 -6.36 -12.13 -4.67
N LEU A 233 -6.00 -11.89 -3.41
CA LEU A 233 -4.93 -10.96 -3.04
C LEU A 233 -3.53 -11.48 -3.42
N LEU A 234 -3.32 -12.80 -3.29
CA LEU A 234 -2.09 -13.47 -3.73
C LEU A 234 -1.88 -13.33 -5.25
N ASP A 235 -2.94 -13.57 -6.02
CA ASP A 235 -2.90 -13.42 -7.46
C ASP A 235 -2.77 -11.95 -7.87
N PHE A 236 -3.38 -11.03 -7.12
CA PHE A 236 -3.26 -9.60 -7.35
C PHE A 236 -1.82 -9.10 -7.20
N LEU A 237 -1.05 -9.58 -6.21
CA LEU A 237 0.36 -9.18 -6.04
C LEU A 237 1.22 -9.44 -7.29
N ARG A 238 0.86 -10.44 -8.09
CA ARG A 238 1.60 -10.81 -9.30
C ARG A 238 1.64 -9.70 -10.34
N HIS A 239 0.73 -8.71 -10.29
CA HIS A 239 0.80 -7.53 -11.17
C HIS A 239 2.13 -6.77 -11.07
N SER A 240 2.84 -6.88 -9.94
CA SER A 240 4.14 -6.25 -9.73
C SER A 240 5.33 -7.20 -9.87
N GLU A 241 5.11 -8.43 -10.29
CA GLU A 241 6.15 -9.44 -10.53
C GLU A 241 6.28 -9.68 -12.03
N TYR A 242 7.43 -10.22 -12.47
CA TYR A 242 7.55 -10.65 -13.86
C TYR A 242 6.57 -11.78 -14.18
N ARG A 243 5.90 -11.66 -15.32
CA ARG A 243 5.02 -12.72 -15.82
C ARG A 243 5.86 -13.97 -16.11
N LYS A 244 5.42 -15.13 -15.60
CA LYS A 244 6.05 -16.42 -15.91
C LYS A 244 5.56 -17.02 -17.23
N PHE A 245 4.29 -16.79 -17.53
CA PHE A 245 3.61 -17.29 -18.72
C PHE A 245 2.75 -16.17 -19.32
N PHE A 246 2.50 -16.24 -20.62
CA PHE A 246 1.81 -15.18 -21.36
C PHE A 246 0.40 -14.87 -20.84
N PHE A 247 -0.34 -15.90 -20.39
CA PHE A 247 -1.71 -15.74 -19.86
C PHE A 247 -1.77 -15.38 -18.37
N LEU A 248 -0.63 -15.32 -17.68
CA LEU A 248 -0.59 -14.96 -16.27
C LEU A 248 -0.38 -13.45 -16.10
N LYS A 249 -0.95 -12.91 -15.02
CA LYS A 249 -0.68 -11.55 -14.58
C LYS A 249 0.81 -11.35 -14.31
N GLY A 250 1.28 -10.16 -14.66
CA GLY A 250 2.63 -9.71 -14.35
C GLY A 250 3.21 -8.83 -15.45
N LEU A 251 4.40 -8.33 -15.15
CA LEU A 251 5.16 -7.43 -16.00
C LEU A 251 5.89 -8.21 -17.08
N ASP A 252 5.86 -7.69 -18.30
CA ASP A 252 6.60 -8.23 -19.43
C ASP A 252 7.95 -7.52 -19.56
N ARG A 253 9.05 -8.29 -19.47
CA ARG A 253 10.42 -7.75 -19.53
C ARG A 253 10.69 -7.01 -20.82
N ASN A 254 10.31 -7.60 -21.96
CA ASN A 254 10.60 -7.03 -23.27
C ASN A 254 9.81 -5.74 -23.49
N ARG A 255 8.51 -5.74 -23.11
CA ARG A 255 7.68 -4.55 -23.19
C ARG A 255 8.18 -3.42 -22.29
N LEU A 256 8.61 -3.73 -21.07
CA LEU A 256 9.16 -2.72 -20.15
C LEU A 256 10.46 -2.09 -20.67
N ALA A 257 11.35 -2.89 -21.24
CA ALA A 257 12.58 -2.37 -21.86
C ALA A 257 12.26 -1.42 -23.02
N LEU A 258 11.34 -1.80 -23.91
CA LEU A 258 10.89 -0.94 -25.01
C LEU A 258 10.26 0.36 -24.51
N LEU A 259 9.46 0.31 -23.44
CA LEU A 259 8.87 1.50 -22.84
C LEU A 259 9.94 2.43 -22.23
N ASP A 260 10.96 1.86 -21.58
CA ASP A 260 12.06 2.63 -21.00
C ASP A 260 12.89 3.34 -22.08
N ASP A 261 13.16 2.67 -23.20
CA ASP A 261 13.84 3.26 -24.37
C ASP A 261 13.03 4.42 -24.94
N VAL A 262 11.72 4.22 -25.17
CA VAL A 262 10.82 5.26 -25.69
C VAL A 262 10.74 6.46 -24.75
N TRP A 263 10.66 6.21 -23.44
CA TRP A 263 10.64 7.28 -22.44
C TRP A 263 11.94 8.06 -22.42
N THR A 264 13.06 7.35 -22.46
CA THR A 264 14.41 7.94 -22.48
C THR A 264 14.59 8.81 -23.72
N GLU A 265 14.21 8.31 -24.90
CA GLU A 265 14.20 9.09 -26.13
C GLU A 265 13.34 10.35 -26.03
N ASN A 266 12.11 10.23 -25.53
CA ASN A 266 11.18 11.36 -25.43
C ASN A 266 11.67 12.44 -24.46
N LEU A 267 12.27 12.02 -23.34
CA LEU A 267 12.87 12.95 -22.38
C LEU A 267 14.09 13.64 -22.97
N LEU A 268 14.98 12.91 -23.65
CA LEU A 268 16.20 13.45 -24.26
C LEU A 268 15.92 14.31 -25.51
N LYS A 269 14.86 14.02 -26.28
CA LYS A 269 14.43 14.84 -27.43
C LYS A 269 14.04 16.26 -27.05
N LYS A 270 13.65 16.50 -25.79
CA LYS A 270 13.38 17.85 -25.26
C LYS A 270 14.64 18.69 -24.97
N TYR A 271 15.82 18.09 -25.01
CA TYR A 271 17.11 18.72 -24.73
C TYR A 271 18.03 18.83 -25.96
N LYS A 272 17.50 18.54 -27.15
CA LYS A 272 18.12 18.87 -28.46
C LYS A 272 17.37 20.05 -29.07
#